data_AF-A0A0P1ALH4-F1
#
_entry.id   AF-A0A0P1ALH4-F1
#
_cell.length_a   1.000
_cell.length_b   1.000
_cell.length_c   1.000
_cell.angle_alpha   90.00
_cell.angle_beta   90.00
_cell.angle_gamma   90.00
#
_symmetry.space_group_name_H-M   'P 1'
#
loop_
_entity.id
_entity.type
_entity.pdbx_description
1 polymer ?
#
loop_
_entity_poly.entity_id
_entity_poly.type
_entity_poly.pdbx_seq_one_letter_code
_entity_poly.pdbx_strand_id
1 'polypeptide(L)'
;MPPSTVKSKKLKTDSGEDDASTTRVKIIDVAPPIINESDPVYYVTLDMRLLNWNYLNFKFRTKTTTRLFAIKQRIQKQHGPILDLKICKEHYSEANELRDDMMTLAEYGITGAADGEPEVVCLIHYDFKPDQYDNPLLLASEEY
;
A
#
# COMPACT_ATOMS: atom_id res chain seq x y z
N MET A 1 -37.85 27.16 28.43
CA MET A 1 -38.00 27.52 27.01
C MET A 1 -37.93 26.23 26.20
N PRO A 2 -39.00 25.86 25.48
CA PRO A 2 -39.11 24.63 24.69
C PRO A 2 -38.71 24.83 23.21
N PRO A 3 -38.64 23.76 22.38
CA PRO A 3 -37.90 23.71 21.13
C PRO A 3 -38.72 24.18 19.92
N SER A 4 -38.05 24.73 18.89
CA SER A 4 -38.69 25.14 17.64
C SER A 4 -38.58 24.03 16.60
N THR A 5 -39.73 23.49 16.22
CA THR A 5 -39.95 22.61 15.06
C THR A 5 -40.59 23.45 13.95
N VAL A 6 -40.10 23.33 12.70
CA VAL A 6 -40.80 23.91 11.55
C VAL A 6 -41.03 22.82 10.50
N LYS A 7 -42.32 22.57 10.28
CA LYS A 7 -42.93 21.61 9.37
C LYS A 7 -42.89 22.15 7.93
N SER A 8 -42.42 21.33 6.99
CA SER A 8 -42.60 21.62 5.55
C SER A 8 -43.88 20.98 5.03
N LYS A 9 -44.60 21.80 4.27
CA LYS A 9 -46.01 21.74 3.90
C LYS A 9 -46.22 20.81 2.69
N LYS A 10 -47.24 19.97 2.77
CA LYS A 10 -47.81 19.16 1.68
C LYS A 10 -48.71 20.06 0.83
N LEU A 11 -48.59 20.03 -0.49
CA LEU A 11 -49.57 20.55 -1.44
C LEU A 11 -49.85 19.51 -2.52
N LYS A 12 -51.11 19.48 -2.92
CA LYS A 12 -51.87 18.38 -3.51
C LYS A 12 -52.39 18.84 -4.88
N THR A 13 -52.24 17.97 -5.88
CA THR A 13 -53.10 17.69 -7.06
C THR A 13 -53.51 18.85 -7.99
N ASP A 14 -53.24 18.71 -9.30
CA ASP A 14 -54.31 18.70 -10.30
C ASP A 14 -53.91 17.97 -11.60
N SER A 15 -54.91 17.36 -12.23
CA SER A 15 -54.85 16.52 -13.44
C SER A 15 -55.24 17.34 -14.67
N GLY A 16 -54.69 17.02 -15.85
CA GLY A 16 -55.16 17.62 -17.11
C GLY A 16 -54.46 17.04 -18.33
N GLU A 17 -55.25 16.34 -19.14
CA GLU A 17 -54.94 15.65 -20.40
C GLU A 17 -54.74 16.63 -21.59
N ASP A 18 -54.34 16.05 -22.73
CA ASP A 18 -54.44 16.56 -24.11
C ASP A 18 -53.23 17.25 -24.79
N ASP A 19 -52.61 16.42 -25.65
CA ASP A 19 -52.42 16.60 -27.10
C ASP A 19 -51.30 17.51 -27.68
N ALA A 20 -50.85 17.07 -28.86
CA ALA A 20 -50.00 17.75 -29.85
C ALA A 20 -48.47 17.68 -29.69
N SER A 21 -47.91 16.61 -30.27
CA SER A 21 -46.69 16.56 -31.10
C SER A 21 -45.85 17.84 -31.19
N THR A 22 -44.65 17.81 -30.60
CA THR A 22 -43.51 18.60 -31.09
C THR A 22 -42.21 17.85 -30.80
N THR A 23 -41.55 17.46 -31.87
CA THR A 23 -40.22 16.85 -31.97
C THR A 23 -39.21 17.55 -31.06
N ARG A 24 -38.72 16.86 -30.02
CA ARG A 24 -37.50 17.25 -29.29
C ARG A 24 -36.40 16.23 -29.57
N VAL A 25 -35.49 16.63 -30.45
CA VAL A 25 -34.18 16.00 -30.62
C VAL A 25 -33.49 16.03 -29.26
N LYS A 26 -33.29 14.86 -28.64
CA LYS A 26 -32.45 14.73 -27.45
C LYS A 26 -31.00 14.93 -27.89
N ILE A 27 -30.49 16.15 -27.73
CA ILE A 27 -29.06 16.42 -27.76
C ILE A 27 -28.48 15.65 -26.57
N ILE A 28 -27.72 14.60 -26.87
CA ILE A 28 -26.96 13.85 -25.89
C ILE A 28 -25.83 14.79 -25.47
N ASP A 29 -25.89 15.28 -24.24
CA ASP A 29 -24.80 16.01 -23.60
C ASP A 29 -23.63 15.04 -23.40
N VAL A 30 -22.80 14.89 -24.43
CA VAL A 30 -21.58 14.09 -24.38
C VAL A 30 -20.54 14.95 -23.65
N ALA A 31 -20.60 14.92 -22.32
CA ALA A 31 -19.51 15.39 -21.50
C ALA A 31 -18.25 14.61 -21.89
N PRO A 32 -17.13 15.30 -22.20
CA PRO A 32 -15.89 14.62 -22.56
C PRO A 32 -15.44 13.72 -21.40
N PRO A 33 -14.92 12.51 -21.70
CA PRO A 33 -14.41 11.64 -20.65
C PRO A 33 -13.30 12.37 -19.91
N ILE A 34 -13.46 12.52 -18.60
CA ILE A 34 -12.41 13.03 -17.71
C ILE A 34 -11.30 11.98 -17.76
N ILE A 35 -10.25 12.29 -18.53
CA ILE A 35 -9.02 11.50 -18.53
C ILE A 35 -8.34 11.84 -17.21
N ASN A 36 -8.49 10.99 -16.20
CA ASN A 36 -7.68 11.09 -15.00
C ASN A 36 -6.23 10.81 -15.41
N GLU A 37 -5.43 11.85 -15.55
CA GLU A 37 -3.97 11.73 -15.61
C GLU A 37 -3.54 10.92 -14.40
N SER A 38 -3.08 9.69 -14.63
CA SER A 38 -2.66 8.79 -13.56
C SER A 38 -1.49 9.43 -12.82
N ASP A 39 -1.61 9.60 -11.50
CA ASP A 39 -0.55 10.15 -10.66
C ASP A 39 0.81 9.50 -10.98
N PRO A 40 1.90 10.29 -11.01
CA PRO A 40 3.22 9.76 -11.32
C PRO A 40 3.61 8.68 -10.31
N VAL A 41 3.84 7.47 -10.80
CA VAL A 41 4.22 6.33 -9.96
C VAL A 41 5.73 6.36 -9.73
N TYR A 42 6.12 6.64 -8.50
CA TYR A 42 7.53 6.62 -8.10
C TYR A 42 7.96 5.22 -7.66
N TYR A 43 9.13 4.80 -8.15
CA TYR A 43 9.75 3.52 -7.82
C TYR A 43 11.06 3.72 -7.08
N VAL A 44 11.35 2.82 -6.17
CA VAL A 44 12.61 2.73 -5.44
C VAL A 44 13.12 1.30 -5.45
N THR A 45 14.42 1.13 -5.61
CA THR A 45 15.09 -0.15 -5.43
C THR A 45 15.59 -0.25 -4.01
N LEU A 46 15.08 -1.22 -3.25
CA LEU A 46 15.54 -1.47 -1.89
C LEU A 46 16.68 -2.50 -1.94
N ASP A 47 17.87 -2.10 -1.48
CA ASP A 47 19.01 -2.99 -1.24
C ASP A 47 18.93 -3.49 0.21
N MET A 48 18.42 -4.70 0.39
CA MET A 48 18.17 -5.30 1.69
C MET A 48 19.45 -5.99 2.19
N ARG A 49 19.99 -5.51 3.30
CA ARG A 49 21.20 -6.04 3.93
C ARG A 49 20.89 -6.63 5.30
N LEU A 50 21.14 -7.92 5.45
CA LEU A 50 21.08 -8.59 6.74
C LEU A 50 22.40 -8.32 7.48
N LEU A 51 22.33 -7.83 8.72
CA LEU A 51 23.49 -7.36 9.49
C LEU A 51 24.66 -8.34 9.54
N ASN A 52 24.37 -9.62 9.78
CA ASN A 52 25.41 -10.60 10.09
C ASN A 52 25.74 -11.50 8.88
N TRP A 53 24.85 -11.64 7.90
CA TRP A 53 24.98 -12.63 6.82
C TRP A 53 24.74 -12.01 5.43
N ASN A 54 25.82 -11.51 4.82
CA ASN A 54 25.77 -10.86 3.51
C ASN A 54 25.26 -11.74 2.36
N TYR A 55 25.36 -13.07 2.48
CA TYR A 55 24.84 -13.99 1.46
C TYR A 55 23.30 -13.98 1.35
N LEU A 56 22.61 -13.54 2.42
CA LEU A 56 21.17 -13.40 2.45
C LEU A 56 20.70 -12.00 2.02
N ASN A 57 21.61 -11.15 1.53
CA ASN A 57 21.25 -9.85 1.00
C ASN A 57 20.50 -10.03 -0.32
N PHE A 58 19.49 -9.20 -0.54
CA PHE A 58 18.73 -9.22 -1.78
C PHE A 58 18.24 -7.82 -2.11
N LYS A 59 17.99 -7.59 -3.40
CA LYS A 59 17.47 -6.31 -3.88
C LYS A 59 16.18 -6.51 -4.63
N PHE A 60 15.25 -5.58 -4.48
CA PHE A 60 14.02 -5.58 -5.26
C PHE A 60 13.49 -4.17 -5.47
N ARG A 61 12.87 -3.95 -6.63
CA ARG A 61 12.21 -2.69 -6.98
C ARG A 61 10.76 -2.71 -6.49
N THR A 62 10.34 -1.64 -5.84
CA THR A 62 8.97 -1.47 -5.33
C THR A 62 8.49 -0.02 -5.50
N LYS A 63 7.19 0.22 -5.35
CA LYS A 63 6.61 1.58 -5.38
C LYS A 63 6.86 2.28 -4.05
N THR A 64 7.09 3.59 -4.04
CA THR A 64 7.23 4.38 -2.79
C THR A 64 5.93 4.41 -1.97
N THR A 65 4.79 4.19 -2.60
CA THR A 65 3.47 4.04 -1.96
C THR A 65 3.28 2.69 -1.27
N THR A 66 4.25 1.79 -1.37
CA THR A 66 4.20 0.48 -0.71
C THR A 66 4.32 0.67 0.79
N ARG A 67 3.50 -0.06 1.55
CA ARG A 67 3.52 -0.03 3.02
C ARG A 67 4.62 -0.92 3.58
N LEU A 68 5.12 -0.58 4.77
CA LEU A 68 6.15 -1.35 5.47
C LEU A 68 5.74 -2.82 5.67
N PHE A 69 4.46 -3.07 5.97
CA PHE A 69 3.91 -4.42 6.10
C PHE A 69 4.21 -5.33 4.89
N ALA A 70 4.12 -4.79 3.67
CA ALA A 70 4.39 -5.58 2.46
C ALA A 70 5.88 -5.94 2.35
N ILE A 71 6.77 -5.08 2.85
CA ILE A 71 8.21 -5.33 2.93
C ILE A 71 8.50 -6.42 3.96
N LYS A 72 7.87 -6.37 5.14
CA LYS A 72 7.98 -7.43 6.16
C LYS A 72 7.54 -8.79 5.61
N GLN A 73 6.41 -8.84 4.91
CA GLN A 73 5.97 -10.07 4.23
C GLN A 73 6.98 -10.56 3.19
N ARG A 74 7.64 -9.65 2.45
CA ARG A 74 8.63 -10.03 1.45
C ARG A 74 9.85 -10.68 2.10
N ILE A 75 10.33 -10.12 3.21
CA ILE A 75 11.43 -10.69 4.00
C ILE A 75 11.03 -12.07 4.55
N GLN A 76 9.83 -12.20 5.11
CA GLN A 76 9.32 -13.48 5.62
C GLN A 76 9.17 -14.53 4.49
N LYS A 77 8.75 -14.14 3.29
CA LYS A 77 8.70 -15.05 2.13
C LYS A 77 10.08 -15.52 1.68
N GLN A 78 11.10 -14.68 1.83
CA GLN A 78 12.47 -14.99 1.42
C GLN A 78 13.18 -15.92 2.43
N HIS A 79 12.97 -15.68 3.72
CA HIS A 79 13.69 -16.38 4.81
C HIS A 79 12.86 -17.42 5.55
N GLY A 80 11.56 -17.48 5.28
CA GLY A 80 10.62 -18.37 5.98
C GLY A 80 10.09 -17.75 7.29
N PRO A 81 9.66 -18.59 8.23
CA PRO A 81 9.20 -18.16 9.55
C PRO A 81 10.31 -17.42 10.33
N ILE A 82 10.05 -16.16 10.68
CA ILE A 82 10.98 -15.29 11.40
C ILE A 82 10.26 -14.55 12.52
N LEU A 83 10.97 -14.28 13.61
CA LEU A 83 10.55 -13.56 14.79
C LEU A 83 11.40 -12.28 14.96
N ASP A 84 10.89 -11.32 15.74
CA ASP A 84 11.61 -10.08 16.11
C ASP A 84 12.21 -9.32 14.91
N LEU A 85 11.49 -9.25 13.78
CA LEU A 85 11.96 -8.56 12.58
C LEU A 85 12.11 -7.05 12.82
N LYS A 86 13.35 -6.56 12.76
CA LYS A 86 13.71 -5.14 12.82
C LYS A 86 14.19 -4.68 11.45
N ILE A 87 13.70 -3.52 11.02
CA ILE A 87 14.04 -2.92 9.72
C ILE A 87 14.48 -1.48 9.97
N CYS A 88 15.66 -1.12 9.49
CA CYS A 88 16.26 0.20 9.66
C CYS A 88 16.65 0.80 8.31
N LYS A 89 16.32 2.07 8.10
CA LYS A 89 16.74 2.82 6.91
C LYS A 89 18.21 3.23 7.03
N GLU A 90 18.99 3.01 5.96
CA GLU A 90 20.40 3.41 5.78
C GLU A 90 21.38 2.80 6.79
N HIS A 91 21.22 3.07 8.09
CA HIS A 91 22.05 2.57 9.18
C HIS A 91 21.20 1.83 10.20
N TYR A 92 21.75 0.74 10.75
CA TYR A 92 21.12 0.01 11.83
C TYR A 92 21.22 0.81 13.14
N SER A 93 20.19 1.60 13.40
CA SER A 93 20.02 2.38 14.63
C SER A 93 18.54 2.50 14.96
N GLU A 94 18.20 2.62 16.24
CA GLU A 94 16.80 2.74 16.68
C GLU A 94 16.10 4.00 16.13
N ALA A 95 16.86 5.06 15.86
CA ALA A 95 16.33 6.29 15.27
C ALA A 95 15.85 6.10 13.81
N ASN A 96 16.43 5.14 13.10
CA ASN A 96 16.09 4.84 11.70
C ASN A 96 15.18 3.61 11.57
N GLU A 97 14.69 3.08 12.69
CA GLU A 97 13.83 1.90 12.72
C GLU A 97 12.45 2.23 12.15
N LEU A 98 12.04 1.44 11.15
CA LEU A 98 10.71 1.50 10.55
C LEU A 98 9.77 0.66 11.42
N ARG A 99 8.91 1.32 12.20
CA ARG A 99 8.05 0.65 13.21
C ARG A 99 6.59 0.51 12.77
N ASP A 100 6.03 1.55 12.17
CA ASP A 100 4.63 1.57 11.73
C ASP A 100 4.45 0.81 10.42
N ASP A 101 3.67 -0.27 10.50
CA ASP A 101 3.37 -1.18 9.40
C ASP A 101 2.44 -0.58 8.34
N MET A 102 1.60 0.38 8.72
CA MET A 102 0.63 1.00 7.83
C MET A 102 1.22 2.17 7.04
N MET A 103 2.34 2.71 7.51
CA MET A 103 3.06 3.81 6.90
C MET A 103 3.78 3.36 5.62
N THR A 104 3.80 4.25 4.63
CA THR A 104 4.39 4.03 3.32
C THR A 104 5.87 4.37 3.31
N LEU A 105 6.63 3.81 2.36
CA LEU A 105 8.05 4.12 2.20
C LEU A 105 8.27 5.63 1.98
N ALA A 106 7.38 6.29 1.22
CA ALA A 106 7.42 7.73 0.99
C ALA A 106 7.34 8.53 2.30
N GLU A 107 6.46 8.14 3.22
CA GLU A 107 6.28 8.82 4.51
C GLU A 107 7.49 8.64 5.45
N TYR A 108 8.23 7.54 5.31
CA TYR A 108 9.54 7.34 5.95
C TYR A 108 10.69 8.13 5.28
N GLY A 109 10.37 8.99 4.32
CA GLY A 109 11.36 9.77 3.56
C GLY A 109 12.21 8.91 2.64
N ILE A 110 11.68 7.77 2.16
CA ILE A 110 12.29 6.99 1.08
C ILE A 110 11.71 7.50 -0.23
N THR A 111 12.46 8.38 -0.88
CA THR A 111 12.10 8.94 -2.18
C THR A 111 12.49 7.97 -3.29
N GLY A 112 11.65 7.92 -4.33
CA GLY A 112 11.88 7.13 -5.53
C GLY A 112 12.02 8.02 -6.76
N ALA A 113 12.35 7.40 -7.88
CA ALA A 113 12.40 8.02 -9.20
C ALA A 113 11.12 7.70 -9.99
N ALA A 114 10.71 8.63 -10.86
CA ALA A 114 9.64 8.37 -11.82
C ALA A 114 10.10 7.33 -12.88
N ASP A 115 9.15 6.80 -13.64
CA ASP A 115 9.50 5.86 -14.71
C ASP A 115 10.26 6.59 -15.83
N GLY A 116 11.51 6.18 -16.09
CA GLY A 116 12.43 6.82 -17.04
C GLY A 116 13.53 7.69 -16.42
N GLU A 117 13.49 7.94 -15.10
CA GLU A 117 14.54 8.61 -14.35
C GLU A 117 15.63 7.62 -13.86
N PRO A 118 16.82 8.11 -13.43
CA PRO A 118 17.86 7.24 -12.89
C PRO A 118 17.38 6.43 -11.68
N GLU A 119 17.82 5.18 -11.60
CA GLU A 119 17.43 4.27 -10.53
C GLU A 119 17.88 4.80 -9.16
N VAL A 120 16.91 5.00 -8.26
CA VAL A 120 17.17 5.36 -6.87
C VAL A 120 17.26 4.10 -6.03
N VAL A 121 18.43 3.87 -5.44
CA VAL A 121 18.71 2.74 -4.56
C VAL A 121 18.70 3.22 -3.11
N CYS A 122 17.83 2.63 -2.29
CA CYS A 122 17.79 2.87 -0.84
C CYS A 122 18.30 1.64 -0.10
N LEU A 123 19.29 1.84 0.76
CA LEU A 123 19.87 0.77 1.55
C LEU A 123 19.05 0.55 2.81
N ILE A 124 18.62 -0.70 3.02
CA ILE A 124 17.80 -1.09 4.16
C ILE A 124 18.54 -2.18 4.94
N HIS A 125 18.87 -1.89 6.19
CA HIS A 125 19.38 -2.90 7.10
C HIS A 125 18.23 -3.60 7.79
N TYR A 126 18.30 -4.92 7.94
CA TYR A 126 17.33 -5.67 8.71
C TYR A 126 18.00 -6.75 9.55
N ASP A 127 17.31 -7.17 10.59
CA ASP A 127 17.70 -8.25 11.50
C ASP A 127 16.46 -9.01 11.95
N PHE A 128 16.59 -10.30 12.19
CA PHE A 128 15.51 -11.15 12.67
C PHE A 128 16.07 -12.34 13.43
N LYS A 129 15.23 -12.99 14.22
CA LYS A 129 15.52 -14.30 14.82
C LYS A 129 14.77 -15.38 14.04
N PRO A 130 15.41 -16.51 13.69
CA PRO A 130 14.69 -17.62 13.08
C PRO A 130 13.66 -18.15 14.08
N ASP A 131 12.46 -18.43 13.61
CA ASP A 131 11.46 -19.14 14.41
C ASP A 131 11.89 -20.61 14.50
N GLN A 132 12.46 -21.02 15.65
CA GLN A 132 12.79 -22.42 15.88
C GLN A 132 11.51 -23.17 16.24
N TYR A 133 10.92 -23.82 15.24
CA TYR A 133 10.06 -24.96 15.52
C TYR A 133 10.93 -26.09 16.05
N ASP A 134 10.89 -26.31 17.36
CA ASP A 134 11.36 -27.53 18.01
C ASP A 134 10.41 -28.66 17.60
N ASN A 135 10.50 -29.08 16.35
CA ASN A 135 9.71 -30.16 15.79
C ASN A 135 10.62 -31.40 15.76
N PRO A 136 10.63 -32.23 16.82
CA PRO A 136 11.54 -33.37 16.95
C PRO A 136 11.35 -34.43 15.84
N LEU A 137 10.32 -34.30 15.01
CA LEU A 137 10.06 -35.18 13.87
C LEU A 137 11.06 -35.05 12.71
N LEU A 138 11.82 -33.94 12.62
CA LEU A 138 12.87 -33.78 11.58
C LEU A 138 14.20 -34.45 11.93
N LEU A 139 14.38 -34.90 13.18
CA LEU A 139 15.56 -35.61 13.65
C LEU A 139 15.36 -37.13 13.73
N ALA A 140 14.14 -37.62 13.48
CA ALA A 140 13.74 -39.01 13.68
C ALA A 140 13.75 -39.87 12.41
N SER A 141 14.58 -39.56 11.42
CA SER A 141 14.74 -40.41 10.23
C SER A 141 16.16 -40.96 10.12
N GLU A 142 16.57 -41.69 11.16
CA GLU A 142 17.55 -42.79 11.06
C GLU A 142 17.09 -43.91 12.01
N GLU A 143 16.11 -44.72 11.58
CA GLU A 143 16.00 -46.10 12.07
C GLU A 143 15.76 -47.01 10.87
N TYR A 144 16.88 -47.63 10.43
CA TYR A 144 17.07 -48.88 9.68
C TYR A 144 16.36 -49.13 8.33
#